data_AF-A0AAD9N2C9-F1
#
_entry.id   AF-A0AAD9N2C9-F1
#
_cell.length_a   1.000
_cell.length_b   1.000
_cell.length_c   1.000
_cell.angle_alpha   90.00
_cell.angle_beta   90.00
_cell.angle_gamma   90.00
#
_symmetry.space_group_name_H-M   'P 1'
#
loop_
_entity.id
_entity.type
_entity.pdbx_description
1 polymer ?
#
loop_
_entity_poly.entity_id
_entity_poly.type
_entity_poly.pdbx_seq_one_letter_code
_entity_poly.pdbx_strand_id
1 'polypeptide(L)'
;SVRQIGYPAIWREKQDTVRKAIFLVDPSLEVDEVGILTGWNLYTVPSRRFQRLHLQIWRPNNKVTGRRRLYKLVSDILYYNDVPGLGQITLQPEDRITLEPGDTIGIYSTGVNSVPWDSVPCNVGNVHFFKYNPFHLALSSEYPFETADVSWDPCRHYSVNATIMSEAELGRLDELAMNAGALLYSPKPYGYNQFERDLRSSSSVILASSVCWLAASVSNIFVQVWFV
;
A
#
# COMPACT_ATOMS: atom_id res chain seq x y z
N SER A 1 -5.95 6.88 23.59
CA SER A 1 -7.14 6.46 22.86
C SER A 1 -6.75 6.02 21.47
N VAL A 2 -7.49 5.06 20.87
CA VAL A 2 -7.37 4.79 19.44
C VAL A 2 -7.66 6.08 18.66
N ARG A 3 -6.70 6.50 17.84
CA ARG A 3 -6.77 7.70 17.00
C ARG A 3 -6.95 7.29 15.54
N GLN A 4 -7.49 8.20 14.73
CA GLN A 4 -7.60 8.03 13.29
C GLN A 4 -7.03 9.25 12.57
N ILE A 5 -6.34 9.03 11.45
CA ILE A 5 -5.93 10.09 10.51
C ILE A 5 -6.62 9.85 9.16
N GLY A 6 -7.06 10.92 8.50
CA GLY A 6 -7.93 10.85 7.33
C GLY A 6 -9.41 10.98 7.68
N TYR A 7 -10.28 10.48 6.83
CA TYR A 7 -11.72 10.70 6.91
C TYR A 7 -12.49 9.40 7.11
N PRO A 8 -13.75 9.45 7.61
CA PRO A 8 -14.56 8.25 7.78
C PRO A 8 -14.69 7.42 6.51
N ALA A 9 -14.56 6.10 6.66
CA ALA A 9 -14.72 5.12 5.60
C ALA A 9 -16.22 4.82 5.34
N ILE A 10 -16.87 5.69 4.56
CA ILE A 10 -18.30 5.65 4.25
C ILE A 10 -18.52 5.78 2.74
N TRP A 11 -19.72 5.45 2.26
CA TRP A 11 -20.06 5.74 0.87
C TRP A 11 -19.94 7.24 0.57
N ARG A 12 -19.39 7.58 -0.60
CA ARG A 12 -19.22 8.93 -1.13
C ARG A 12 -19.55 8.93 -2.61
N GLU A 13 -19.94 10.08 -3.16
CA GLU A 13 -20.58 10.12 -4.48
C GLU A 13 -19.57 10.11 -5.64
N LYS A 14 -18.46 10.82 -5.51
CA LYS A 14 -17.50 10.99 -6.60
C LYS A 14 -16.48 9.85 -6.64
N GLN A 15 -15.98 9.59 -7.85
CA GLN A 15 -14.89 8.66 -8.12
C GLN A 15 -13.81 9.41 -8.89
N ASP A 16 -12.54 9.12 -8.62
CA ASP A 16 -11.49 9.58 -9.52
C ASP A 16 -11.60 8.89 -10.87
N THR A 17 -11.28 9.63 -11.92
CA THR A 17 -11.04 9.09 -13.26
C THR A 17 -9.56 9.17 -13.65
N VAL A 18 -8.79 9.95 -12.88
CA VAL A 18 -7.34 10.08 -13.01
C VAL A 18 -6.70 8.74 -12.70
N ARG A 19 -5.87 8.26 -13.63
CA ARG A 19 -5.14 7.01 -13.49
C ARG A 19 -3.71 7.26 -13.08
N LYS A 20 -3.09 6.27 -12.43
CA LYS A 20 -1.67 6.29 -12.08
C LYS A 20 -1.26 7.56 -11.33
N ALA A 21 -2.03 7.95 -10.33
CA ALA A 21 -1.73 9.12 -9.50
C ALA A 21 -1.71 8.70 -8.03
N ILE A 22 -0.73 9.23 -7.29
CA ILE A 22 -0.75 9.22 -5.83
C ILE A 22 -1.47 10.47 -5.39
N PHE A 23 -2.39 10.32 -4.43
CA PHE A 23 -3.06 11.42 -3.76
C PHE A 23 -2.67 11.41 -2.30
N LEU A 24 -2.12 12.51 -1.78
CA LEU A 24 -2.05 12.74 -0.33
C LEU A 24 -3.43 13.22 0.10
N VAL A 25 -4.12 12.44 0.93
CA VAL A 25 -5.58 12.58 1.17
C VAL A 25 -5.92 13.86 1.91
N ASP A 26 -5.10 14.36 2.80
CA ASP A 26 -5.23 15.72 3.31
C ASP A 26 -3.95 16.05 4.07
N PRO A 27 -3.11 16.97 3.58
CA PRO A 27 -1.88 17.34 4.26
C PRO A 27 -2.12 18.03 5.62
N SER A 28 -3.33 18.54 5.89
CA SER A 28 -3.69 19.08 7.21
C SER A 28 -4.10 18.00 8.21
N LEU A 29 -4.44 16.79 7.76
CA LEU A 29 -4.71 15.63 8.61
C LEU A 29 -3.45 14.81 8.83
N GLU A 30 -2.45 15.47 9.40
CA GLU A 30 -1.19 14.85 9.76
C GLU A 30 -1.25 14.19 11.14
N VAL A 31 -0.35 13.25 11.37
CA VAL A 31 -0.08 12.69 12.70
C VAL A 31 0.41 13.82 13.60
N ASP A 32 -0.24 14.02 14.74
CA ASP A 32 0.06 15.08 15.71
C ASP A 32 1.14 14.67 16.72
N GLU A 33 1.15 13.40 17.11
CA GLU A 33 2.09 12.80 18.04
C GLU A 33 2.55 11.42 17.56
N VAL A 34 3.72 10.97 18.03
CA VAL A 34 4.27 9.64 17.74
C VAL A 34 3.21 8.56 18.01
N GLY A 35 3.09 7.61 17.10
CA GLY A 35 2.12 6.53 17.22
C GLY A 35 2.47 5.33 16.36
N ILE A 36 1.70 4.27 16.50
CA ILE A 36 1.84 3.04 15.73
C ILE A 36 0.64 2.89 14.81
N LEU A 37 0.88 2.81 13.51
CA LEU A 37 -0.13 2.42 12.54
C LEU A 37 -0.50 0.95 12.80
N THR A 38 -1.78 0.73 13.08
CA THR A 38 -2.31 -0.60 13.41
C THR A 38 -3.34 -1.09 12.39
N GLY A 39 -3.78 -0.23 11.48
CA GLY A 39 -4.77 -0.63 10.49
C GLY A 39 -5.25 0.49 9.60
N TRP A 40 -6.17 0.14 8.71
CA TRP A 40 -6.83 1.04 7.78
C TRP A 40 -8.33 0.75 7.76
N ASN A 41 -9.12 1.78 7.48
CA ASN A 41 -10.50 1.62 7.07
C ASN A 41 -10.68 2.34 5.74
N LEU A 42 -11.35 1.72 4.79
CA LEU A 42 -11.66 2.33 3.51
C LEU A 42 -13.01 1.86 2.99
N TYR A 43 -13.66 2.69 2.20
CA TYR A 43 -14.81 2.27 1.41
C TYR A 43 -14.38 2.14 -0.05
N THR A 44 -14.79 1.08 -0.73
CA THR A 44 -14.50 0.89 -2.15
C THR A 44 -15.77 0.75 -2.98
N VAL A 45 -15.76 1.30 -4.19
CA VAL A 45 -16.95 1.32 -5.04
C VAL A 45 -17.19 -0.02 -5.76
N PRO A 46 -18.46 -0.47 -5.92
CA PRO A 46 -18.80 -1.70 -6.63
C PRO A 46 -18.32 -1.80 -8.07
N SER A 47 -18.24 -0.67 -8.79
CA SER A 47 -17.83 -0.62 -10.20
C SER A 47 -16.32 -0.83 -10.42
N ARG A 48 -15.52 -0.97 -9.35
CA ARG A 48 -14.05 -0.99 -9.39
C ARG A 48 -13.45 -2.18 -8.62
N ARG A 49 -14.07 -3.37 -8.76
CA ARG A 49 -13.56 -4.62 -8.18
C ARG A 49 -12.23 -5.05 -8.81
N PHE A 50 -11.49 -5.86 -8.08
CA PHE A 50 -10.21 -6.46 -8.45
C PHE A 50 -9.11 -5.44 -8.78
N GLN A 51 -9.20 -4.24 -8.20
CA GLN A 51 -8.17 -3.23 -8.33
C GLN A 51 -7.16 -3.32 -7.20
N ARG A 52 -5.91 -2.99 -7.54
CA ARG A 52 -4.78 -2.89 -6.60
C ARG A 52 -4.71 -1.46 -6.10
N LEU A 53 -4.94 -1.30 -4.80
CA LEU A 53 -4.75 -0.05 -4.08
C LEU A 53 -3.51 -0.15 -3.22
N HIS A 54 -2.72 0.91 -3.22
CA HIS A 54 -1.56 1.10 -2.37
C HIS A 54 -1.96 2.10 -1.29
N LEU A 55 -1.94 1.65 -0.04
CA LEU A 55 -2.20 2.45 1.15
C LEU A 55 -0.84 2.88 1.71
N GLN A 56 -0.57 4.17 1.67
CA GLN A 56 0.77 4.70 1.85
C GLN A 56 0.84 5.67 3.02
N ILE A 57 1.99 5.69 3.68
CA ILE A 57 2.34 6.74 4.64
C ILE A 57 3.48 7.55 4.05
N TRP A 58 3.32 8.87 4.10
CA TRP A 58 4.24 9.84 3.53
C TRP A 58 4.70 10.82 4.60
N ARG A 59 6.02 10.95 4.75
CA ARG A 59 6.63 11.91 5.67
C ARG A 59 7.02 13.18 4.95
N PRO A 60 6.53 14.36 5.35
CA PRO A 60 6.98 15.61 4.75
C PRO A 60 8.46 15.81 5.01
N ASN A 61 9.22 16.17 3.97
CA ASN A 61 10.52 16.79 4.15
C ASN A 61 10.32 18.31 4.21
N ASN A 62 11.01 18.99 5.13
CA ASN A 62 10.95 20.44 5.32
C ASN A 62 11.39 21.27 4.09
N LYS A 63 11.83 20.61 3.01
CA LYS A 63 12.16 21.23 1.73
C LYS A 63 10.91 21.53 0.90
N VAL A 64 10.56 22.81 0.83
CA VAL A 64 9.53 23.34 -0.07
C VAL A 64 10.22 24.06 -1.25
N THR A 65 9.82 23.75 -2.48
CA THR A 65 10.34 24.37 -3.70
C THR A 65 9.19 24.92 -4.56
N GLY A 66 8.76 26.15 -4.26
CA GLY A 66 7.58 26.75 -4.90
C GLY A 66 6.30 25.97 -4.60
N ARG A 67 5.61 25.47 -5.63
CA ARG A 67 4.38 24.64 -5.51
C ARG A 67 4.66 23.15 -5.25
N ARG A 68 5.93 22.78 -5.05
CA ARG A 68 6.35 21.40 -4.82
C ARG A 68 6.79 21.21 -3.37
N ARG A 69 6.33 20.11 -2.78
CA ARG A 69 6.80 19.65 -1.47
C ARG A 69 7.37 18.25 -1.61
N LEU A 70 8.53 18.02 -1.00
CA LEU A 70 9.14 16.70 -0.98
C LEU A 70 8.52 15.87 0.13
N TYR A 71 8.18 14.63 -0.18
CA TYR A 71 7.75 13.64 0.80
C TYR A 71 8.58 12.38 0.66
N LYS A 72 8.93 11.78 1.80
CA LYS A 72 9.58 10.48 1.90
C LYS A 72 8.52 9.39 2.05
N LEU A 73 8.59 8.34 1.25
CA LEU A 73 7.69 7.18 1.40
C LEU A 73 8.10 6.37 2.64
N VAL A 74 7.23 6.29 3.64
CA VAL A 74 7.48 5.56 4.89
C VAL A 74 6.98 4.13 4.80
N SER A 75 5.78 3.95 4.26
CA SER A 75 5.15 2.64 4.12
C SER A 75 4.31 2.57 2.86
N ASP A 76 4.21 1.38 2.28
CA ASP A 76 3.39 1.05 1.13
C ASP A 76 2.75 -0.34 1.35
N ILE A 77 1.46 -0.36 1.67
CA ILE A 77 0.69 -1.58 1.91
C ILE A 77 -0.20 -1.82 0.70
N LEU A 78 -0.02 -2.97 0.05
CA LEU A 78 -0.86 -3.39 -1.07
C LEU A 78 -2.18 -3.99 -0.55
N TYR A 79 -3.29 -3.42 -1.00
CA TYR A 79 -4.65 -3.88 -0.76
C TYR A 79 -5.34 -4.27 -2.07
N TYR A 80 -5.99 -5.42 -2.07
CA TYR A 80 -6.78 -5.90 -3.20
C TYR A 80 -8.25 -5.67 -2.92
N ASN A 81 -8.89 -4.86 -3.75
CA ASN A 81 -10.32 -4.58 -3.63
C ASN A 81 -11.15 -5.69 -4.28
N ASP A 82 -11.28 -6.83 -3.62
CA ASP A 82 -12.08 -7.96 -4.09
C ASP A 82 -13.58 -7.79 -3.79
N VAL A 83 -13.91 -7.28 -2.61
CA VAL A 83 -15.27 -7.02 -2.15
C VAL A 83 -15.51 -5.51 -2.05
N PRO A 84 -16.52 -4.97 -2.75
CA PRO A 84 -16.86 -3.56 -2.61
C PRO A 84 -17.58 -3.28 -1.29
N GLY A 85 -17.47 -2.04 -0.81
CA GLY A 85 -18.05 -1.60 0.45
C GLY A 85 -17.00 -1.26 1.48
N LEU A 86 -17.35 -1.39 2.76
CA LEU A 86 -16.45 -1.13 3.87
C LEU A 86 -15.41 -2.25 3.98
N GLY A 87 -14.15 -1.90 3.79
CA GLY A 87 -12.99 -2.71 4.12
C GLY A 87 -12.38 -2.24 5.44
N GLN A 88 -12.12 -3.20 6.33
CA GLN A 88 -11.35 -2.99 7.55
C GLN A 88 -10.11 -3.86 7.52
N ILE A 89 -9.00 -3.25 7.90
CA ILE A 89 -7.69 -3.77 7.65
C ILE A 89 -6.91 -3.65 8.96
N THR A 90 -6.46 -4.77 9.55
CA THR A 90 -5.71 -4.79 10.83
C THR A 90 -4.32 -5.36 10.63
N LEU A 91 -3.30 -4.56 10.95
CA LEU A 91 -1.90 -4.91 10.72
C LEU A 91 -1.42 -5.93 11.75
N GLN A 92 -0.63 -6.89 11.26
CA GLN A 92 0.09 -7.81 12.12
C GLN A 92 1.16 -7.06 12.92
N PRO A 93 1.52 -7.52 14.13
CA PRO A 93 2.56 -6.89 14.93
C PRO A 93 3.84 -6.56 14.15
N GLU A 94 4.27 -7.47 13.27
CA GLU A 94 5.44 -7.32 12.39
C GLU A 94 5.25 -6.32 11.23
N ASP A 95 4.01 -6.04 10.83
CA ASP A 95 3.64 -5.11 9.76
C ASP A 95 3.25 -3.72 10.31
N ARG A 96 3.20 -3.56 11.63
CA ARG A 96 2.91 -2.28 12.30
C ARG A 96 4.03 -1.28 11.98
N ILE A 97 3.65 -0.02 11.74
CA ILE A 97 4.60 1.03 11.33
C ILE A 97 4.64 2.13 12.38
N THR A 98 5.82 2.50 12.84
CA THR A 98 6.02 3.68 13.68
C THR A 98 5.84 4.95 12.86
N LEU A 99 4.95 5.81 13.31
CA LEU A 99 4.62 7.10 12.74
C LEU A 99 5.29 8.22 13.53
N GLU A 100 5.72 9.24 12.82
CA GLU A 100 6.24 10.50 13.39
C GLU A 100 5.23 11.64 13.19
N PRO A 101 5.29 12.70 14.02
CA PRO A 101 4.53 13.90 13.78
C PRO A 101 4.76 14.45 12.36
N GLY A 102 3.68 14.82 11.69
CA GLY A 102 3.68 15.29 10.31
C GLY A 102 3.44 14.19 9.26
N ASP A 103 3.52 12.91 9.61
CA ASP A 103 3.21 11.82 8.68
C ASP A 103 1.75 11.95 8.18
N THR A 104 1.54 11.77 6.87
CA THR A 104 0.22 11.87 6.24
C THR A 104 -0.09 10.63 5.41
N ILE A 105 -1.38 10.40 5.14
CA ILE A 105 -1.82 9.26 4.34
C ILE A 105 -1.81 9.59 2.85
N GLY A 106 -1.34 8.62 2.07
CA GLY A 106 -1.44 8.61 0.63
C GLY A 106 -2.23 7.40 0.14
N ILE A 107 -2.90 7.57 -0.99
CA ILE A 107 -3.49 6.46 -1.74
C ILE A 107 -2.98 6.48 -3.16
N TYR A 108 -2.61 5.31 -3.67
CA TYR A 108 -2.18 5.12 -5.05
C TYR A 108 -2.94 3.96 -5.69
N SER A 109 -3.46 4.17 -6.90
CA SER A 109 -4.01 3.11 -7.73
C SER A 109 -3.22 3.01 -9.03
N THR A 110 -2.84 1.79 -9.39
CA THR A 110 -2.22 1.49 -10.69
C THR A 110 -3.20 1.70 -11.86
N GLY A 111 -4.50 1.66 -11.56
CA GLY A 111 -5.59 1.97 -12.48
C GLY A 111 -6.31 3.25 -12.10
N VAL A 112 -7.64 3.20 -12.17
CA VAL A 112 -8.52 4.24 -11.62
C VAL A 112 -8.60 4.06 -10.10
N ASN A 113 -8.74 5.12 -9.30
CA ASN A 113 -8.91 4.96 -7.85
C ASN A 113 -10.28 4.36 -7.53
N SER A 114 -10.33 3.30 -6.73
CA SER A 114 -11.58 2.69 -6.28
C SER A 114 -12.11 3.25 -4.96
N VAL A 115 -11.35 4.13 -4.29
CA VAL A 115 -11.78 4.85 -3.09
C VAL A 115 -12.61 6.07 -3.51
N PRO A 116 -13.90 6.15 -3.17
CA PRO A 116 -14.72 7.30 -3.50
C PRO A 116 -14.42 8.49 -2.59
N TRP A 117 -14.86 9.67 -2.99
CA TRP A 117 -14.62 10.93 -2.29
C TRP A 117 -15.77 11.92 -2.48
N ASP A 118 -15.83 12.94 -1.63
CA ASP A 118 -16.74 14.08 -1.78
C ASP A 118 -15.97 15.38 -1.95
N SER A 119 -16.54 16.31 -2.72
CA SER A 119 -15.98 17.65 -2.87
C SER A 119 -16.21 18.44 -1.59
N VAL A 120 -15.19 19.20 -1.17
CA VAL A 120 -15.31 20.09 -0.01
C VAL A 120 -14.77 21.48 -0.33
N PRO A 121 -15.18 22.52 0.40
CA PRO A 121 -14.59 23.85 0.26
C PRO A 121 -13.08 23.81 0.46
N CYS A 122 -12.34 24.49 -0.41
CA CYS A 122 -10.90 24.66 -0.23
C CYS A 122 -10.63 25.69 0.86
N ASN A 123 -10.13 25.21 1.98
CA ASN A 123 -9.62 26.02 3.08
C ASN A 123 -8.08 25.97 3.05
N VAL A 124 -7.43 26.87 3.79
CA VAL A 124 -5.97 26.81 3.91
C VAL A 124 -5.58 25.50 4.60
N GLY A 125 -4.84 24.63 3.90
CA GLY A 125 -4.29 23.38 4.44
C GLY A 125 -4.91 22.09 3.89
N ASN A 126 -6.15 22.12 3.38
CA ASN A 126 -6.83 20.91 2.89
C ASN A 126 -6.66 20.64 1.38
N VAL A 127 -5.67 21.32 0.77
CA VAL A 127 -5.35 21.14 -0.64
C VAL A 127 -4.51 19.88 -0.79
N HIS A 128 -5.02 18.91 -1.56
CA HIS A 128 -4.27 17.69 -1.85
C HIS A 128 -3.01 18.01 -2.63
N PHE A 129 -1.96 17.27 -2.32
CA PHE A 129 -0.85 17.12 -3.26
C PHE A 129 -0.95 15.81 -4.01
N PHE A 130 -0.45 15.82 -5.24
CA PHE A 130 -0.46 14.66 -6.10
C PHE A 130 0.92 14.40 -6.71
N LYS A 131 1.11 13.14 -7.09
CA LYS A 131 2.22 12.70 -7.94
C LYS A 131 1.67 11.89 -9.09
N TYR A 132 1.76 12.44 -10.30
CA TYR A 132 1.33 11.74 -11.50
C TYR A 132 2.39 10.74 -11.98
N ASN A 133 1.90 9.61 -12.48
CA ASN A 133 2.68 8.53 -13.09
C ASN A 133 3.90 8.11 -12.24
N PRO A 134 3.71 7.73 -10.97
CA PRO A 134 4.81 7.28 -10.13
C PRO A 134 5.33 5.94 -10.68
N PHE A 135 6.59 5.89 -11.04
CA PHE A 135 7.28 4.65 -11.39
C PHE A 135 8.36 4.37 -10.36
N HIS A 136 8.52 3.09 -10.01
CA HIS A 136 9.58 2.60 -9.13
C HIS A 136 9.64 3.36 -7.80
N LEU A 137 8.52 3.44 -7.09
CA LEU A 137 8.52 3.93 -5.72
C LEU A 137 9.32 2.98 -4.83
N ALA A 138 10.27 3.53 -4.09
CA ALA A 138 11.08 2.81 -3.13
C ALA A 138 10.83 3.40 -1.74
N LEU A 139 10.73 2.51 -0.74
CA LEU A 139 10.66 2.91 0.65
C LEU A 139 11.86 3.79 1.00
N SER A 140 11.63 4.75 1.89
CA SER A 140 12.60 5.75 2.33
C SER A 140 13.14 6.70 1.26
N SER A 141 12.67 6.63 0.02
CA SER A 141 13.06 7.57 -1.03
C SER A 141 12.15 8.80 -1.02
N GLU A 142 12.70 9.94 -1.45
CA GLU A 142 12.01 11.22 -1.52
C GLU A 142 11.43 11.45 -2.91
N TYR A 143 10.20 11.96 -2.95
CA TYR A 143 9.50 12.26 -4.18
C TYR A 143 8.85 13.65 -4.09
N PRO A 144 8.91 14.43 -5.19
CA PRO A 144 8.18 15.69 -5.27
C PRO A 144 6.70 15.41 -5.51
N PHE A 145 5.88 16.11 -4.74
CA PHE A 145 4.44 16.21 -4.89
C PHE A 145 4.08 17.64 -5.27
N GLU A 146 3.08 17.78 -6.14
CA GLU A 146 2.59 19.06 -6.65
C GLU A 146 1.20 19.35 -6.10
N THR A 147 0.88 20.63 -5.88
CA THR A 147 -0.48 21.05 -5.49
C THR A 147 -1.46 20.75 -6.61
N ALA A 148 -2.57 20.07 -6.32
CA ALA A 148 -3.63 19.80 -7.29
C ALA A 148 -4.08 21.05 -8.05
N ASP A 149 -4.19 20.94 -9.38
CA ASP A 149 -4.79 21.98 -10.19
C ASP A 149 -6.26 22.17 -9.83
N VAL A 150 -6.79 23.39 -9.98
CA VAL A 150 -8.19 23.70 -9.66
C VAL A 150 -9.18 22.82 -10.44
N SER A 151 -8.84 22.49 -11.69
CA SER A 151 -9.65 21.60 -12.55
C SER A 151 -9.71 20.15 -12.06
N TRP A 152 -8.88 19.79 -11.07
CA TRP A 152 -8.81 18.46 -10.48
C TRP A 152 -9.47 18.43 -9.11
N ASP A 153 -10.41 19.33 -8.78
CA ASP A 153 -11.11 19.37 -7.48
C ASP A 153 -10.12 19.21 -6.32
N PRO A 154 -9.26 20.22 -6.06
CA PRO A 154 -8.06 20.06 -5.25
C PRO A 154 -8.32 19.86 -3.75
N CYS A 155 -9.57 19.81 -3.31
CA CYS A 155 -9.99 19.63 -1.92
C CYS A 155 -11.12 18.59 -1.87
N ARG A 156 -10.82 17.44 -1.27
CA ARG A 156 -11.67 16.24 -1.29
C ARG A 156 -11.57 15.51 0.04
N HIS A 157 -12.66 14.91 0.45
CA HIS A 157 -12.63 13.95 1.56
C HIS A 157 -12.71 12.55 0.96
N TYR A 158 -11.58 11.85 0.86
CA TYR A 158 -11.59 10.44 0.46
C TYR A 158 -12.19 9.57 1.56
N SER A 159 -12.85 8.49 1.17
CA SER A 159 -13.38 7.50 2.11
C SER A 159 -12.29 6.54 2.61
N VAL A 160 -11.29 7.08 3.30
CA VAL A 160 -10.17 6.32 3.86
C VAL A 160 -9.63 6.99 5.12
N ASN A 161 -9.32 6.17 6.13
CA ASN A 161 -8.52 6.56 7.28
C ASN A 161 -7.55 5.46 7.71
N ALA A 162 -6.53 5.85 8.45
CA ALA A 162 -5.60 4.97 9.13
C ALA A 162 -5.90 4.96 10.63
N THR A 163 -5.78 3.80 11.26
CA THR A 163 -5.96 3.61 12.71
C THR A 163 -4.60 3.64 13.40
N ILE A 164 -4.46 4.51 14.40
CA ILE A 164 -3.23 4.77 15.13
C ILE A 164 -3.45 4.48 16.61
N MET A 165 -2.47 3.86 17.26
CA MET A 165 -2.45 3.63 18.69
C MET A 165 -1.16 4.13 19.31
N SER A 166 -1.18 4.50 20.58
CA SER A 166 0.06 4.69 21.35
C SER A 166 0.69 3.35 21.72
N GLU A 167 1.98 3.33 22.04
CA GLU A 167 2.66 2.11 22.52
C GLU A 167 1.99 1.54 23.78
N ALA A 168 1.54 2.42 24.68
CA ALA A 168 0.86 2.02 25.91
C ALA A 168 -0.49 1.34 25.65
N GLU A 169 -1.25 1.79 24.64
CA GLU A 169 -2.49 1.12 24.23
C GLU A 169 -2.24 -0.21 23.58
N LEU A 170 -1.24 -0.26 22.71
CA LEU A 170 -0.86 -1.47 22.00
C LEU A 170 -0.45 -2.57 22.99
N GLY A 171 0.37 -2.22 23.98
CA GLY A 171 0.78 -3.14 25.04
C GLY A 171 -0.41 -3.69 25.85
N ARG A 172 -1.42 -2.85 26.14
CA ARG A 172 -2.65 -3.31 26.81
C ARG A 172 -3.47 -4.28 25.94
N LEU A 173 -3.57 -4.02 24.64
CA LEU A 173 -4.30 -4.90 23.72
C LEU A 173 -3.59 -6.25 23.58
N ASP A 174 -2.27 -6.23 23.42
CA ASP A 174 -1.48 -7.44 23.30
C ASP A 174 -1.54 -8.26 24.61
N GLU A 175 -1.50 -7.62 25.78
CA GLU A 175 -1.69 -8.27 27.09
C GLU A 175 -3.09 -8.89 27.25
N LEU A 176 -4.15 -8.16 26.86
CA LEU A 176 -5.51 -8.68 26.87
C LEU A 176 -5.67 -9.88 25.94
N ALA A 177 -5.06 -9.84 24.76
CA ALA A 177 -5.08 -10.96 23.81
C ALA A 177 -4.37 -12.21 24.37
N MET A 178 -3.22 -12.02 25.04
CA MET A 178 -2.50 -13.11 25.71
C MET A 178 -3.31 -13.68 26.88
N ASN A 179 -3.90 -12.83 27.71
CA ASN A 179 -4.66 -13.23 28.90
C ASN A 179 -6.02 -13.89 28.56
N ALA A 180 -6.61 -13.56 27.42
CA ALA A 180 -7.86 -14.16 26.96
C ALA A 180 -7.70 -15.61 26.42
N GLY A 181 -6.49 -16.17 26.41
CA GLY A 181 -6.25 -17.57 26.03
C GLY A 181 -6.63 -17.91 24.58
N ALA A 182 -6.74 -16.93 23.70
CA ALA A 182 -7.23 -17.10 22.33
C ALA A 182 -6.04 -17.36 21.38
N LEU A 183 -5.92 -18.40 20.55
CA LEU A 183 -6.89 -19.19 19.75
C LEU A 183 -7.89 -18.39 18.89
N LEU A 184 -7.83 -17.05 18.88
CA LEU A 184 -8.61 -16.19 17.97
C LEU A 184 -7.73 -15.29 17.10
N TYR A 185 -6.45 -15.62 16.96
CA TYR A 185 -5.59 -14.94 16.01
C TYR A 185 -5.35 -15.86 14.80
N SER A 186 -6.36 -15.95 13.94
CA SER A 186 -6.15 -16.33 12.54
C SER A 186 -6.44 -15.10 11.68
N PRO A 187 -5.54 -14.10 11.66
CA PRO A 187 -5.67 -13.02 10.71
C PRO A 187 -5.52 -13.61 9.31
N LYS A 188 -6.62 -13.61 8.54
CA LYS A 188 -6.52 -13.87 7.11
C LYS A 188 -5.64 -12.77 6.52
N PRO A 189 -4.66 -13.09 5.65
CA PRO A 189 -3.79 -12.09 5.05
C PRO A 189 -4.63 -11.10 4.26
N TYR A 190 -4.15 -9.85 4.27
CA TYR A 190 -4.66 -8.74 3.48
C TYR A 190 -4.92 -9.19 2.05
N GLY A 191 -6.18 -9.22 1.63
CA GLY A 191 -6.62 -9.36 0.24
C GLY A 191 -5.80 -10.30 -0.64
N TYR A 192 -6.03 -11.63 -0.50
CA TYR A 192 -5.68 -12.71 -1.43
C TYR A 192 -4.42 -13.57 -1.17
N ASN A 193 -4.60 -14.87 -1.37
CA ASN A 193 -3.64 -15.95 -1.67
C ASN A 193 -2.14 -15.66 -1.51
N GLN A 194 -1.50 -16.55 -0.73
CA GLN A 194 -0.07 -16.89 -0.56
C GLN A 194 0.88 -16.84 -1.79
N PHE A 195 0.43 -16.50 -3.00
CA PHE A 195 1.14 -16.81 -4.24
C PHE A 195 2.39 -15.96 -4.54
N GLU A 196 2.57 -14.78 -3.93
CA GLU A 196 3.77 -13.94 -4.20
C GLU A 196 4.90 -14.13 -3.16
N ARG A 197 4.65 -14.74 -1.99
CA ARG A 197 5.72 -15.03 -1.02
C ARG A 197 6.57 -16.25 -1.44
N ASP A 198 5.99 -17.22 -2.14
CA ASP A 198 6.69 -18.43 -2.58
C ASP A 198 7.66 -18.20 -3.76
N LEU A 199 7.48 -17.12 -4.53
CA LEU A 199 8.36 -16.78 -5.66
C LEU A 199 9.67 -16.09 -5.24
N ARG A 200 9.78 -15.59 -4.00
CA ARG A 200 11.02 -14.97 -3.48
C ARG A 200 11.85 -15.90 -2.59
N SER A 201 11.29 -17.00 -2.10
CA SER A 201 12.06 -18.00 -1.33
C SER A 201 12.70 -19.09 -2.21
N SER A 202 12.30 -19.18 -3.48
CA SER A 202 12.82 -20.18 -4.42
C SER A 202 13.76 -19.53 -5.43
N SER A 203 15.07 -19.72 -5.20
CA SER A 203 16.16 -19.65 -6.19
C SER A 203 17.04 -18.39 -6.19
N SER A 204 17.66 -18.11 -5.05
CA SER A 204 19.10 -17.86 -5.00
C SER A 204 19.82 -19.19 -4.72
N VAL A 205 20.03 -20.00 -5.76
CA VAL A 205 21.09 -21.02 -5.81
C VAL A 205 21.67 -20.99 -7.22
N ILE A 206 22.80 -20.28 -7.38
CA ILE A 206 23.65 -20.38 -8.56
C ILE A 206 25.09 -20.61 -8.08
N LEU A 207 25.69 -21.66 -8.65
CA LEU A 207 27.12 -22.02 -8.78
C LEU A 207 27.84 -22.67 -7.59
N ALA A 208 28.23 -23.95 -7.77
CA ALA A 208 29.65 -24.33 -7.88
C ALA A 208 29.85 -25.80 -8.35
N SER A 209 30.99 -26.01 -9.02
CA SER A 209 31.63 -27.26 -9.51
C SER A 209 31.19 -27.74 -10.91
N SER A 210 31.87 -27.35 -11.99
CA SER A 210 33.25 -27.67 -12.44
C SER A 210 33.36 -29.02 -13.16
N VAL A 211 33.45 -28.89 -14.49
CA VAL A 211 34.37 -29.57 -15.43
C VAL A 211 34.95 -30.92 -14.98
N CYS A 212 34.58 -31.99 -15.69
CA CYS A 212 35.49 -33.09 -15.99
C CYS A 212 35.19 -33.67 -17.37
N TRP A 213 36.17 -33.57 -18.27
CA TRP A 213 36.25 -34.26 -19.55
C TRP A 213 36.44 -35.77 -19.35
N LEU A 214 35.86 -36.63 -20.21
CA LEU A 214 36.60 -37.51 -21.13
C LEU A 214 35.70 -38.43 -21.96
N ALA A 215 36.28 -38.82 -23.10
CA ALA A 215 35.75 -39.44 -24.30
C ALA A 215 35.36 -40.93 -24.22
N ALA A 216 34.86 -41.40 -25.38
CA ALA A 216 34.70 -42.77 -25.88
C ALA A 216 33.34 -43.44 -25.58
N SER A 217 32.66 -44.12 -26.50
CA SER A 217 33.09 -44.77 -27.74
C SER A 217 31.91 -45.05 -28.69
N VAL A 218 32.25 -45.07 -29.97
CA VAL A 218 31.53 -45.58 -31.15
C VAL A 218 30.95 -46.99 -30.93
N SER A 219 29.73 -47.26 -31.44
CA SER A 219 29.41 -48.48 -32.22
C SER A 219 28.02 -48.43 -32.86
N ASN A 220 28.02 -48.80 -34.14
CA ASN A 220 26.94 -48.95 -35.11
C ASN A 220 25.67 -49.68 -34.61
N ILE A 221 24.53 -49.43 -35.26
CA ILE A 221 23.83 -50.42 -36.10
C ILE A 221 22.77 -49.72 -36.98
N PHE A 222 22.90 -49.96 -38.29
CA PHE A 222 21.93 -49.75 -39.37
C PHE A 222 20.59 -50.42 -39.09
N VAL A 223 19.46 -49.79 -39.46
CA VAL A 223 18.41 -50.43 -40.29
C VAL A 223 17.65 -49.33 -41.07
N GLN A 224 17.80 -49.33 -42.40
CA GLN A 224 16.80 -48.80 -43.35
C GLN A 224 15.66 -49.81 -43.47
N VAL A 225 14.40 -49.37 -43.45
CA VAL A 225 13.33 -49.97 -44.28
C VAL A 225 12.39 -48.85 -44.76
N TRP A 226 12.13 -48.87 -46.07
CA TRP A 226 11.27 -48.00 -46.86
C TRP A 226 9.84 -48.56 -47.02
N PHE A 227 8.97 -47.70 -47.58
CA PHE A 227 7.64 -47.94 -48.21
C PHE A 227 6.45 -48.03 -47.24
N VAL A 228 5.32 -47.35 -47.47
CA VAL A 228 4.66 -46.87 -48.70
C VAL A 228 4.12 -45.45 -48.51
#